data_AF-A0A8T4HXR5-F1
#
_entry.id   AF-A0A8T4HXR5-F1
#
_cell.length_a   1.000
_cell.length_b   1.000
_cell.length_c   1.000
_cell.angle_alpha   90.00
_cell.angle_beta   90.00
_cell.angle_gamma   90.00
#
_symmetry.space_group_name_H-M   'P 1'
#
loop_
_entity.id
_entity.type
_entity.pdbx_description
1 polymer ?
#
loop_
_entity_poly.entity_id
_entity_poly.type
_entity_poly.pdbx_seq_one_letter_code
_entity_poly.pdbx_strand_id
1 'polypeptide(L)'
;SANYVRDILKVFGMLMDDAVDHRPPLLPASPVPQVNRRRGRFGPKPREKKNVVLTSDLHQLAENARIVWGETGYVFMLTKAYTGM
;
A
#
# COMPACT_ATOMS: atom_id res chain seq x y z
N SER A 1 -8.71 -5.81 3.23
CA SER A 1 -8.28 -4.47 3.68
C SER A 1 -9.03 -3.40 2.90
N ALA A 2 -9.44 -2.30 3.53
CA ALA A 2 -10.13 -1.20 2.85
C ALA A 2 -9.30 -0.57 1.70
N ASN A 3 -7.96 -0.63 1.80
CA ASN A 3 -7.06 -0.17 0.74
C ASN A 3 -7.17 -1.05 -0.52
N TYR A 4 -7.24 -2.37 -0.33
CA TYR A 4 -7.34 -3.32 -1.44
C TYR A 4 -8.61 -3.12 -2.29
N VAL A 5 -9.77 -3.00 -1.63
CA VAL A 5 -11.04 -2.74 -2.30
C VAL A 5 -11.01 -1.39 -3.03
N ARG A 6 -10.45 -0.36 -2.40
CA ARG A 6 -10.29 0.96 -3.00
C ARG A 6 -9.40 0.93 -4.24
N ASP A 7 -8.31 0.17 -4.21
CA ASP A 7 -7.38 0.10 -5.34
C ASP A 7 -7.97 -0.69 -6.51
N ILE A 8 -8.72 -1.76 -6.26
CA ILE A 8 -9.51 -2.46 -7.29
C ILE A 8 -10.48 -1.49 -7.97
N LEU A 9 -11.29 -0.76 -7.19
CA LEU A 9 -12.29 0.15 -7.74
C LEU A 9 -11.67 1.29 -8.53
N LYS A 10 -10.47 1.76 -8.16
CA LYS A 10 -9.73 2.75 -8.96
C LYS A 10 -9.30 2.19 -10.32
N VAL A 11 -8.67 1.01 -10.33
CA VAL A 11 -8.19 0.39 -11.57
C VAL A 11 -9.37 0.07 -12.48
N PHE A 12 -10.44 -0.48 -11.91
CA PHE A 12 -11.66 -0.75 -12.65
C PHE A 12 -12.30 0.53 -13.19
N GLY A 13 -12.36 1.60 -12.39
CA GLY A 13 -12.83 2.91 -12.85
C GLY A 13 -12.03 3.45 -14.03
N MET A 14 -10.69 3.40 -13.97
CA MET A 14 -9.82 3.82 -15.08
C MET A 14 -10.07 3.00 -16.35
N LEU A 15 -10.19 1.66 -16.23
CA LEU A 15 -10.51 0.80 -17.38
C LEU A 15 -11.86 1.12 -18.02
N MET A 16 -12.87 1.45 -17.21
CA MET A 16 -14.18 1.83 -17.73
C MET A 16 -14.14 3.20 -18.39
N ASP A 17 -13.36 4.14 -17.88
CA ASP A 17 -13.14 5.44 -18.51
C ASP A 17 -12.42 5.28 -19.87
N ASP A 18 -11.39 4.43 -19.95
CA ASP A 18 -10.71 4.10 -21.21
C ASP A 18 -11.65 3.45 -22.24
N ALA A 19 -12.57 2.58 -21.79
CA ALA A 19 -13.57 1.95 -22.66
C ALA A 19 -14.59 2.94 -23.24
N VAL A 20 -14.87 4.03 -22.53
CA VAL A 20 -15.70 5.14 -23.00
C VAL A 20 -14.92 6.02 -23.99
N ASP A 21 -13.65 6.29 -23.71
CA ASP A 21 -12.79 7.15 -24.54
C ASP A 21 -12.25 6.45 -25.82
N HIS A 22 -12.32 5.11 -25.87
CA HIS A 22 -11.96 4.32 -27.06
C HIS A 22 -12.73 4.80 -28.30
N ARG A 23 -12.12 4.70 -29.49
CA ARG A 23 -12.78 5.05 -30.76
C ARG A 23 -12.83 3.85 -31.72
N PRO A 24 -14.01 3.32 -32.04
CA PRO A 24 -15.34 3.73 -31.56
C PRO A 24 -15.56 3.37 -30.07
N PRO A 25 -16.42 4.09 -29.34
CA PRO A 25 -16.68 3.83 -27.92
C PRO A 25 -17.18 2.41 -27.69
N LEU A 26 -16.58 1.69 -26.74
CA LEU A 26 -17.05 0.36 -26.34
C LEU A 26 -18.21 0.46 -25.36
N LEU A 27 -18.23 1.53 -24.56
CA LEU A 27 -19.31 1.88 -23.64
C LEU A 27 -19.74 3.33 -23.84
N PRO A 28 -21.04 3.65 -23.71
CA PRO A 28 -21.52 5.03 -23.81
C PRO A 28 -21.20 5.87 -22.54
N ALA A 29 -21.08 5.23 -21.37
CA ALA A 29 -20.76 5.87 -20.11
C ALA A 29 -20.14 4.88 -19.11
N SER A 30 -19.31 5.39 -18.20
CA SER A 30 -18.67 4.57 -17.16
C SER A 30 -19.70 4.17 -16.10
N PRO A 31 -19.84 2.87 -15.77
CA PRO A 31 -20.76 2.39 -14.73
C PRO A 31 -20.24 2.66 -13.32
N VAL A 32 -18.99 3.13 -13.17
CA VAL A 32 -18.37 3.41 -11.88
C VAL A 32 -18.69 4.84 -11.47
N PRO A 33 -19.38 5.07 -10.33
CA PRO A 33 -19.67 6.41 -9.86
C PRO A 33 -18.37 7.17 -9.59
N GLN A 34 -18.16 8.26 -10.32
CA GLN A 34 -16.98 9.11 -10.14
C GLN A 34 -17.15 9.92 -8.83
N VAL A 35 -16.59 9.39 -7.74
CA VAL A 35 -16.81 9.92 -6.39
C VAL A 35 -16.33 11.37 -6.23
N ASN A 36 -15.42 11.88 -7.07
CA ASN A 36 -14.98 13.28 -7.00
C ASN A 36 -14.38 13.79 -8.32
N ARG A 37 -15.16 14.53 -9.12
CA ARG A 37 -14.62 15.31 -10.26
C ARG A 37 -13.85 16.58 -9.81
N ARG A 38 -14.05 17.01 -8.56
CA ARG A 38 -13.33 18.14 -7.94
C ARG A 38 -12.42 17.61 -6.84
N ARG A 39 -11.14 17.98 -6.84
CA ARG A 39 -10.28 17.81 -5.66
C ARG A 39 -10.87 18.70 -4.55
N GLY A 40 -11.51 18.08 -3.56
CA GLY A 40 -11.86 18.77 -2.32
C GLY A 40 -10.61 19.34 -1.64
N ARG A 41 -10.79 20.17 -0.59
CA ARG A 41 -9.67 20.61 0.24
C ARG A 41 -8.91 19.39 0.77
N PHE A 42 -7.58 19.44 0.75
CA PHE A 42 -6.75 18.36 1.24
C PHE A 42 -7.09 18.08 2.72
N GLY A 43 -7.61 16.89 2.99
CA GLY A 43 -7.73 16.35 4.33
C GLY A 43 -6.62 15.32 4.56
N PRO A 44 -5.97 15.30 5.74
CA PRO A 44 -5.02 14.25 6.06
C PRO A 44 -5.74 12.89 5.99
N LYS A 45 -5.16 11.94 5.24
CA LYS A 45 -5.70 10.59 5.18
C LYS A 45 -5.53 9.91 6.54
N PRO A 46 -6.52 9.15 7.04
CA PRO A 46 -6.32 8.32 8.21
C PRO A 46 -5.18 7.35 7.91
N ARG A 47 -4.12 7.42 8.72
CA ARG A 47 -2.98 6.50 8.64
C ARG A 47 -3.13 5.51 9.78
N GLU A 48 -2.84 4.25 9.50
CA GLU A 48 -2.67 3.26 10.55
C GLU A 48 -1.55 3.73 11.48
N LYS A 49 -1.80 3.63 12.79
CA LYS A 49 -0.81 4.03 13.80
C LYS A 49 0.34 3.04 13.74
N LYS A 50 1.53 3.52 13.40
CA LYS A 50 2.75 2.70 13.50
C LYS A 50 3.02 2.44 14.98
N ASN A 51 3.22 1.18 15.34
CA ASN A 51 3.64 0.82 16.68
C ASN A 51 5.14 1.10 16.85
N VAL A 52 5.51 1.60 18.02
CA VAL A 52 6.92 1.70 18.40
C VAL A 52 7.41 0.30 18.72
N VAL A 53 8.51 -0.09 18.09
CA VAL A 53 9.17 -1.37 18.37
C VAL A 53 10.33 -1.09 19.32
N LEU A 54 10.41 -1.85 20.42
CA LEU A 54 11.51 -1.72 21.38
C LEU A 54 12.77 -2.38 20.83
N THR A 55 13.94 -1.88 21.25
CA THR A 55 15.23 -2.46 20.88
C THR A 55 15.37 -3.92 21.32
N SER A 56 14.77 -4.30 22.45
CA SER A 56 14.71 -5.68 22.93
C SER A 56 14.01 -6.60 21.94
N ASP A 57 12.86 -6.15 21.42
CA ASP A 57 12.03 -6.93 20.51
C ASP A 57 12.71 -7.08 19.15
N LEU A 58 13.42 -6.04 18.71
CA LEU A 58 14.27 -6.08 17.52
C LEU A 58 15.44 -7.06 17.67
N HIS A 59 16.10 -7.07 18.84
CA HIS A 59 17.18 -8.03 19.09
C HIS A 59 16.66 -9.46 19.09
N GLN A 60 15.51 -9.72 19.73
CA GLN A 60 14.87 -11.04 19.69
C GLN A 60 14.49 -11.44 18.27
N LEU A 61 13.96 -10.50 17.48
CA LEU A 61 13.64 -10.74 16.07
C LEU A 61 14.89 -11.08 15.24
N ALA A 62 16.01 -10.41 15.51
CA ALA A 62 17.29 -10.69 14.85
C ALA A 62 17.83 -12.07 15.24
N GLU A 63 17.79 -12.46 16.52
CA GLU A 63 18.16 -13.80 16.97
C GLU A 63 17.28 -14.88 16.33
N ASN A 64 15.97 -14.64 16.22
CA ASN A 64 15.07 -15.55 15.52
C ASN A 64 15.46 -15.65 14.03
N ALA A 65 15.77 -14.52 13.38
CA ALA A 65 16.22 -14.52 11.99
C ALA A 65 17.56 -15.25 11.83
N ARG A 66 18.43 -15.21 12.84
CA ARG A 66 19.69 -15.96 12.87
C ARG A 66 19.47 -17.47 12.82
N ILE A 67 18.48 -17.96 13.55
CA ILE A 67 18.14 -19.38 13.57
C ILE A 67 17.61 -19.85 12.21
N VAL A 68 16.79 -19.03 11.55
CA VAL A 68 16.12 -19.41 10.29
C VAL A 68 16.99 -19.18 9.06
N TRP A 69 17.75 -18.08 9.02
CA TRP A 69 18.49 -17.61 7.83
C TRP A 69 20.00 -17.49 8.05
N GLY A 70 20.50 -17.86 9.22
CA GLY A 70 21.90 -17.69 9.59
C GLY A 70 22.26 -16.23 9.86
N GLU A 71 23.57 -15.96 9.91
CA GLU A 71 24.12 -14.65 10.26
C GLU A 71 23.60 -13.52 9.36
N THR A 72 23.37 -13.81 8.07
CA THR A 72 22.81 -12.85 7.12
C THR A 72 21.44 -12.33 7.57
N GLY A 73 20.59 -13.19 8.13
CA GLY A 73 19.27 -12.79 8.65
C GLY A 73 19.37 -11.89 9.88
N TYR A 74 20.30 -12.19 10.78
CA TYR A 74 20.59 -11.38 11.96
C TYR A 74 21.01 -9.96 11.57
N VAL A 75 22.03 -9.85 10.72
CA VAL A 75 22.57 -8.56 10.27
C VAL A 75 21.53 -7.79 9.47
N PHE A 76 20.73 -8.46 8.62
CA PHE A 76 19.66 -7.83 7.85
C PHE A 76 18.62 -7.17 8.76
N MET A 77 18.14 -7.87 9.79
CA MET A 77 17.14 -7.32 10.71
C MET A 77 17.65 -6.10 11.47
N LEU A 78 18.87 -6.15 12.00
CA LEU A 78 19.46 -5.01 12.71
C LEU A 78 19.71 -3.83 11.77
N THR A 79 20.28 -4.07 10.58
CA THR A 79 20.56 -3.01 9.60
C THR A 79 19.27 -2.30 9.21
N LYS A 80 18.22 -3.04 8.88
CA LYS A 80 16.91 -2.49 8.53
C LYS A 80 16.32 -1.63 9.66
N ALA A 81 16.41 -2.12 10.89
CA ALA A 81 15.86 -1.41 12.05
C ALA A 81 16.56 -0.08 12.35
N TYR A 82 17.90 -0.03 12.24
CA TYR A 82 18.69 1.15 12.60
C TYR A 82 18.92 2.13 11.44
N THR A 83 18.88 1.66 10.20
CA THR A 83 19.11 2.51 9.01
C THR A 83 17.83 2.94 8.31
N GLY A 84 16.72 2.21 8.52
CA GLY A 84 15.44 2.48 7.87
C GLY A 84 15.37 2.10 6.38
N MET A 85 16.35 1.34 5.88
CA MET A 85 16.34 0.74 4.53
C MET A 85 15.55 -0.58 4.52
#